data_AF-A0A0S9R8H9-F1
#
_entry.id   AF-A0A0S9R8H9-F1
#
_cell.length_a   1.000
_cell.length_b   1.000
_cell.length_c   1.000
_cell.angle_alpha   90.00
_cell.angle_beta   90.00
_cell.angle_gamma   90.00
#
_symmetry.space_group_name_H-M   'P 1'
#
loop_
_entity.id
_entity.type
_entity.pdbx_description
1 polymer ?
#
loop_
_entity_poly.entity_id
_entity_poly.type
_entity_poly.pdbx_seq_one_letter_code
_entity_poly.pdbx_strand_id
1 'polypeptide(L)' 'MSDRREAMIRGAQAGPRLVRDLGFVVAPDGTAVQAQRPVVALCRCDATARGPWCDGTHKLIARRAAAGPHP' A
#
# COMPACT_ATOMS: atom_id res chain seq x y z
N MET A 1 -12.69 23.74 -14.81
CA MET A 1 -13.21 22.77 -13.80
C MET A 1 -12.54 21.43 -14.05
N SER A 2 -11.46 21.19 -13.29
CA SER A 2 -10.71 19.95 -12.99
C SER A 2 -10.92 18.71 -13.87
N ASP A 3 -10.09 18.53 -14.90
CA ASP A 3 -9.80 17.20 -15.47
C ASP A 3 -8.85 16.47 -14.51
N ARG A 4 -9.45 15.71 -13.59
CA ARG A 4 -8.74 14.92 -12.58
C ARG A 4 -8.33 13.58 -13.17
N ARG A 5 -7.47 13.58 -14.20
CA ARG A 5 -6.99 12.34 -14.86
C ARG A 5 -5.47 12.12 -14.77
N GLU A 6 -4.78 12.86 -13.92
CA GLU A 6 -3.51 12.38 -13.37
C GLU A 6 -3.81 11.45 -12.19
N ALA A 7 -4.18 10.21 -12.50
CA ALA A 7 -4.16 9.15 -11.50
C ALA A 7 -2.72 9.05 -11.01
N MET A 8 -2.51 9.29 -9.72
CA MET A 8 -1.22 9.17 -9.05
C MET A 8 -0.78 7.69 -9.03
N ILE A 9 -0.33 7.16 -10.17
CA ILE A 9 0.07 5.76 -10.34
C ILE A 9 1.46 5.50 -9.73
N ARG A 10 2.23 6.56 -9.41
CA ARG A 10 3.61 6.48 -8.90
C ARG A 10 3.76 5.59 -7.65
N GLY A 11 2.68 5.37 -6.88
CA GLY A 11 2.68 4.48 -5.71
C GLY A 11 2.37 3.01 -5.98
N ALA A 12 1.59 2.69 -7.02
CA ALA A 12 1.14 1.31 -7.29
C ALA A 12 2.20 0.46 -7.99
N GLN A 13 2.96 1.03 -8.93
CA GLN A 13 3.99 0.31 -9.68
C GLN A 13 5.24 0.02 -8.84
N ALA A 14 5.56 0.90 -7.89
CA ALA A 14 6.74 0.76 -7.05
C ALA A 14 6.59 -0.33 -5.95
N GLY A 15 5.39 -0.87 -5.74
CA GLY A 15 5.11 -1.88 -4.72
C GLY A 15 5.11 -1.34 -3.28
N PRO A 16 4.87 -2.18 -2.28
CA PRO A 16 4.83 -1.77 -0.87
C PRO A 16 6.22 -1.46 -0.32
N ARG A 17 6.27 -0.72 0.80
CA ARG A 17 7.50 -0.56 1.59
C ARG A 17 7.61 -1.69 2.59
N LEU A 18 8.69 -2.47 2.53
CA LEU A 18 8.97 -3.49 3.54
C LEU A 18 9.65 -2.85 4.74
N VAL A 19 9.12 -3.13 5.93
CA VAL A 19 9.77 -2.82 7.21
C VAL A 19 10.24 -4.14 7.79
N ARG A 20 11.52 -4.22 8.12
CA ARG A 20 12.19 -5.40 8.67
C ARG A 20 12.55 -5.16 10.12
N ASP A 21 12.84 -6.25 10.84
CA ASP A 21 13.24 -6.23 12.24
C ASP A 21 12.22 -5.49 13.13
N LEU A 22 10.93 -5.69 12.82
CA LEU A 22 9.85 -5.05 13.55
C LEU A 22 9.70 -5.73 14.92
N GLY A 23 10.06 -5.00 15.98
CA GLY A 23 9.88 -5.45 17.36
C GLY A 23 8.49 -5.16 17.91
N PHE A 24 8.02 -3.92 17.77
CA PHE A 24 6.76 -3.44 18.36
C PHE A 24 5.98 -2.55 17.39
N VAL A 25 4.66 -2.57 17.54
CA VAL A 25 3.71 -1.66 16.88
C VAL A 25 3.05 -0.82 17.95
N VAL A 26 3.05 0.50 17.77
CA VAL A 26 2.38 1.43 18.69
C VAL A 26 0.96 1.67 18.20
N ALA A 27 -0.02 1.39 19.05
CA ALA A 27 -1.43 1.64 18.81
C ALA A 27 -1.78 3.12 19.06
N PRO A 28 -2.95 3.61 18.57
CA PRO A 28 -3.32 5.03 18.69
C PRO A 28 -3.45 5.55 20.13
N ASP A 29 -3.69 4.65 21.09
CA ASP A 29 -3.75 4.93 22.52
C ASP A 29 -2.35 5.02 23.17
N GLY A 30 -1.27 4.79 22.40
CA GLY A 30 0.10 4.77 22.87
C GLY A 30 0.60 3.39 23.32
N THR A 31 -0.25 2.35 23.31
CA THR A 31 0.13 1.00 23.73
C THR A 31 1.07 0.36 22.72
N ALA A 32 2.24 -0.13 23.19
CA ALA A 32 3.17 -0.89 22.36
C ALA A 32 2.85 -2.39 22.40
N VAL A 33 2.54 -2.97 21.24
CA VAL A 33 2.23 -4.39 21.08
C VAL A 33 3.37 -5.09 20.36
N GLN A 34 3.83 -6.23 20.88
CA GLN A 34 4.89 -7.00 20.24
C GLN A 34 4.44 -7.49 18.87
N ALA A 35 5.26 -7.19 17.86
CA ALA A 35 4.97 -7.60 16.50
C ALA A 35 5.07 -9.12 16.38
N GLN A 36 4.01 -9.74 15.87
CA GLN A 36 3.94 -11.19 15.65
C GLN A 36 4.79 -11.64 14.45
N ARG A 37 5.18 -10.71 13.58
CA ARG A 37 5.96 -10.98 12.37
C ARG A 37 7.13 -10.00 12.30
N PRO A 38 8.36 -10.47 11.99
CA PRO A 38 9.54 -9.62 11.94
C PRO A 38 9.56 -8.70 10.70
N VAL A 39 8.70 -8.97 9.72
CA VAL A 39 8.60 -8.19 8.48
C VAL A 39 7.14 -7.87 8.18
N VAL A 40 6.87 -6.61 7.86
CA VAL A 40 5.56 -6.14 7.41
C VAL A 40 5.68 -5.33 6.12
N ALA A 41 4.60 -5.25 5.36
CA ALA A 41 4.52 -4.49 4.13
C ALA A 41 3.55 -3.31 4.32
N LEU A 42 4.05 -2.08 4.20
CA LEU A 42 3.25 -0.86 4.25
C LEU A 42 2.73 -0.50 2.86
N CYS A 43 1.45 -0.15 2.80
CA CYS A 43 0.83 0.31 1.57
C CYS A 43 1.43 1.66 1.14
N ARG A 44 1.64 1.83 -0.17
CA ARG A 44 2.04 3.09 -0.81
C ARG A 44 1.15 3.48 -1.99
N CYS A 45 0.10 2.72 -2.24
CA CYS A 45 -0.80 2.91 -3.38
C CYS A 45 -2.16 3.48 -2.98
N ASP A 46 -2.37 3.73 -1.69
CA ASP A 46 -3.59 4.31 -1.09
C ASP A 46 -4.91 3.58 -1.40
N ALA A 47 -4.83 2.39 -2.01
CA ALA A 47 -5.99 1.60 -2.43
C ALA A 47 -6.21 0.35 -1.57
N THR A 48 -5.49 0.20 -0.46
CA THR A 48 -5.67 -0.95 0.43
C THR A 48 -6.95 -0.83 1.25
N ALA A 49 -7.63 -1.95 1.48
CA ALA A 49 -8.73 -2.05 2.43
C ALA A 49 -8.27 -2.31 3.88
N ARG A 50 -6.96 -2.48 4.12
CA ARG A 50 -6.39 -2.87 5.42
C ARG A 50 -5.33 -1.88 5.90
N GLY A 51 -5.57 -0.59 5.67
CA GLY A 51 -4.64 0.49 6.03
C GLY A 51 -4.13 0.34 7.47
N PRO A 52 -2.81 0.54 7.72
CA PRO A 52 -1.75 0.98 6.79
C PRO A 52 -1.06 -0.16 5.99
N TRP A 53 -1.58 -1.39 6.05
CA TRP A 53 -0.90 -2.58 5.54
C TRP A 53 -1.16 -2.83 4.05
N CYS A 54 -0.19 -3.42 3.35
CA CYS A 54 -0.38 -3.85 1.98
C CYS A 54 -1.18 -5.16 1.91
N ASP A 55 -2.28 -5.17 1.16
CA ASP A 55 -3.13 -6.34 0.87
C ASP A 55 -2.95 -6.91 -0.54
N GLY A 56 -2.06 -6.33 -1.35
CA GLY A 56 -1.78 -6.76 -2.72
C GLY A 56 -2.57 -6.02 -3.80
N THR A 57 -3.47 -5.10 -3.44
CA THR A 57 -4.28 -4.32 -4.41
C THR A 57 -3.42 -3.58 -5.44
N HIS A 58 -2.20 -3.15 -5.08
CA HIS A 58 -1.26 -2.52 -6.01
C HIS A 58 -0.97 -3.36 -7.27
N LYS A 59 -0.99 -4.70 -7.16
CA LYS A 59 -0.77 -5.60 -8.31
C LYS A 59 -1.92 -5.53 -9.31
N LEU A 60 -3.16 -5.41 -8.80
CA LEU A 60 -4.36 -5.29 -9.64
C LEU A 60 -4.38 -3.94 -10.36
N ILE A 61 -4.03 -2.86 -9.66
CA ILE A 61 -3.93 -1.51 -10.24
C ILE A 61 -2.85 -1.49 -11.33
N ALA A 62 -1.65 -2.03 -11.04
CA ALA A 62 -0.57 -2.08 -12.02
C ALA A 62 -0.95 -2.89 -13.27
N ARG A 63 -1.63 -4.04 -13.11
CA ARG A 63 -2.13 -4.84 -14.25
C ARG A 63 -3.14 -4.06 -15.10
N ARG A 64 -4.09 -3.36 -14.47
CA ARG A 64 -5.08 -2.54 -15.19
C ARG A 64 -4.42 -1.37 -15.95
N ALA A 65 -3.43 -0.73 -15.33
CA ALA A 65 -2.68 0.34 -16.00
C ALA A 65 -1.87 -0.18 -17.20
N ALA A 66 -1.30 -1.40 -17.09
CA ALA A 66 -0.55 -2.02 -18.18
C ALA A 66 -1.44 -2.54 -19.34
N ALA A 67 -2.72 -2.82 -19.08
CA ALA A 67 -3.63 -3.36 -20.09
C ALA A 67 -4.08 -2.32 -21.13
N GLY A 68 -3.81 -1.02 -20.92
CA GLY A 68 -4.30 0.06 -21.78
C GLY A 68 -5.84 0.13 -21.82
N PRO A 69 -6.42 1.19 -22.42
CA PRO A 69 -7.84 1.15 -22.78
C PRO A 69 -8.02 0.05 -23.85
N HIS A 70 -8.95 -0.86 -23.58
CA HIS A 70 -9.48 -1.78 -24.58
C HIS A 70 -10.12 -0.94 -25.72
N PRO A 71 -10.00 -1.33 -27.01
CA PRO A 71 -10.73 -0.66 -28.09
C PRO A 71 -12.24 -0.62 -27.86
#